data_AF-A0A7C7YD61-F1
#
_entry.id   AF-A0A7C7YD61-F1
#
_cell.length_a   1.000
_cell.length_b   1.000
_cell.length_c   1.000
_cell.angle_alpha   90.00
_cell.angle_beta   90.00
_cell.angle_gamma   90.00
#
_symmetry.space_group_name_H-M   'P 1'
#
loop_
_entity.id
_entity.type
_entity.pdbx_description
1 polymer ?
#
loop_
_entity_poly.entity_id
_entity_poly.type
_entity_poly.pdbx_seq_one_letter_code
_entity_poly.pdbx_strand_id
1 'polypeptide(L)' 'MSQKHPIIAVTGSSGAGTSSVKMAFEHMFYRENIVPCIIEGDSFHRYDRYEMKEAVSQGQANDEHVSHFGPAANHLA' A
#
# COMPACT_ATOMS: atom_id res chain seq x y z
N MET A 1 4.71 14.06 -13.72
CA MET A 1 3.55 14.27 -12.83
C MET A 1 2.54 15.17 -13.52
N SER A 2 1.26 14.79 -13.53
CA SER A 2 0.22 15.60 -14.17
C SER A 2 -0.04 16.88 -13.36
N GLN A 3 -0.03 18.04 -14.03
CA GLN A 3 -0.44 19.30 -13.40
C GLN A 3 -1.95 19.37 -13.17
N LYS A 4 -2.74 18.70 -14.04
CA LYS A 4 -4.21 18.65 -13.95
C LYS A 4 -4.70 17.66 -12.91
N HIS A 5 -3.95 16.59 -12.68
CA HIS A 5 -4.29 15.50 -11.76
C HIS A 5 -3.06 15.16 -10.89
N PRO A 6 -2.73 16.02 -9.91
CA PRO A 6 -1.59 15.79 -9.04
C PRO A 6 -1.80 14.51 -8.21
N ILE A 7 -0.71 13.77 -8.00
CA ILE A 7 -0.69 12.55 -7.19
C ILE A 7 0.30 12.79 -6.05
N ILE A 8 -0.12 12.49 -4.81
CA ILE A 8 0.72 12.51 -3.63
C ILE A 8 0.93 11.06 -3.19
N ALA A 9 2.19 10.61 -3.21
CA ALA A 9 2.55 9.27 -2.77
C ALA A 9 3.18 9.34 -1.38
N VAL A 10 2.56 8.66 -0.41
CA VAL A 10 3.10 8.48 0.94
C VAL A 10 3.50 7.01 1.05
N THR A 11 4.79 6.77 1.32
CA THR A 11 5.35 5.42 1.47
C THR A 11 5.93 5.25 2.88
N GLY A 12 5.84 4.04 3.42
CA GLY A 12 6.33 3.67 4.74
C GLY A 12 6.01 2.23 5.06
N SER A 13 6.74 1.64 6.01
CA SER A 13 6.44 0.29 6.49
C SER A 13 5.11 0.28 7.27
N SER A 14 4.52 -0.91 7.42
CA SER A 14 3.46 -1.10 8.40
C SER A 14 3.93 -0.64 9.79
N GLY A 15 3.10 0.14 10.48
CA GLY A 15 3.44 0.77 11.76
C GLY A 15 4.20 2.10 11.67
N ALA A 16 4.57 2.59 10.48
CA ALA A 16 5.26 3.88 10.33
C ALA A 16 4.35 5.11 10.48
N GLY A 17 3.09 4.94 10.90
CA GLY A 17 2.13 6.04 11.08
C GLY A 17 1.42 6.49 9.80
N THR A 18 1.35 5.64 8.76
CA THR A 18 0.66 5.97 7.49
C THR A 18 -0.81 6.36 7.69
N SER A 19 -1.51 5.73 8.64
CA SER A 19 -2.89 6.10 9.01
C SER A 19 -2.96 7.51 9.60
N SER A 20 -1.99 7.91 10.43
CA SER A 20 -1.92 9.26 10.99
C SER A 20 -1.65 10.30 9.91
N VAL A 21 -0.78 9.97 8.95
CA VAL A 21 -0.52 10.84 7.79
C VAL A 21 -1.77 10.99 6.92
N LYS A 22 -2.49 9.90 6.65
CA LYS A 22 -3.78 9.94 5.93
C LYS A 22 -4.76 10.91 6.60
N MET A 23 -4.95 10.80 7.92
CA MET A 23 -5.82 11.72 8.67
C MET A 23 -5.37 13.17 8.54
N ALA A 24 -4.06 13.45 8.66
CA ALA A 24 -3.53 14.80 8.51
C ALA A 24 -3.87 15.40 7.14
N PHE A 25 -3.74 14.62 6.07
CA PHE A 25 -4.13 15.03 4.72
C PHE A 25 -5.64 15.23 4.59
N GLU A 26 -6.48 14.35 5.13
CA GLU A 26 -7.94 14.51 5.15
C GLU A 26 -8.34 15.85 5.80
N HIS A 27 -7.72 16.20 6.93
CA HIS A 27 -7.94 17.50 7.59
C HIS A 27 -7.44 18.69 6.77
N MET A 28 -6.35 18.55 6.01
CA MET A 28 -5.88 19.59 5.09
C MET A 28 -6.86 19.77 3.93
N PHE A 29 -7.25 18.70 3.25
CA PHE A 29 -8.16 18.76 2.12
C PHE A 29 -9.54 19.28 2.51
N TYR A 30 -10.05 18.89 3.69
CA TYR A 30 -11.29 19.43 4.22
C TYR A 30 -11.23 20.96 4.38
N ARG A 31 -10.14 21.50 4.95
CA ARG A 31 -9.97 22.95 5.12
C ARG A 31 -9.89 23.71 3.80
N GLU A 32 -9.30 23.09 2.78
CA GLU A 32 -9.12 23.68 1.45
C GLU A 32 -10.30 23.41 0.49
N ASN A 33 -11.37 22.76 0.96
CA ASN A 33 -12.51 22.30 0.13
C ASN A 33 -12.08 21.43 -1.08
N ILE A 34 -11.07 20.59 -0.89
CA ILE A 34 -10.57 19.65 -1.89
C ILE A 34 -11.22 18.28 -1.64
N VAL A 35 -11.71 17.64 -2.69
CA VAL A 35 -12.22 16.25 -2.64
C VAL A 35 -11.14 15.31 -3.21
N PRO A 36 -10.37 14.62 -2.35
CA PRO A 36 -9.33 13.70 -2.81
C PRO A 36 -9.92 12.33 -3.18
N CYS A 37 -9.23 11.61 -4.07
CA CYS A 37 -9.33 10.15 -4.14
C CYS A 37 -8.20 9.55 -3.30
N ILE A 38 -8.54 8.66 -2.37
CA ILE A 38 -7.57 8.01 -1.47
C ILE A 38 -7.46 6.55 -1.89
N ILE A 39 -6.22 6.09 -2.08
CA ILE A 39 -5.91 4.70 -2.39
C ILE A 39 -5.00 4.17 -1.27
N GLU A 40 -5.38 3.04 -0.67
CA GLU A 40 -4.57 2.39 0.37
C GLU A 40 -3.59 1.41 -0.28
N GLY A 41 -2.34 1.41 0.20
CA GLY A 41 -1.26 0.63 -0.44
C GLY A 41 -1.47 -0.88 -0.39
N ASP A 42 -2.19 -1.38 0.61
CA ASP A 42 -2.54 -2.79 0.74
C ASP A 42 -3.54 -3.27 -0.32
N SER A 43 -4.21 -2.35 -1.01
CA SER A 43 -5.07 -2.66 -2.16
C SER A 43 -4.29 -3.21 -3.37
N PHE A 44 -2.95 -3.09 -3.35
CA PHE A 44 -2.07 -3.66 -4.37
C PHE A 44 -1.41 -4.98 -3.97
N HIS A 45 -1.76 -5.55 -2.82
CA HIS A 45 -1.30 -6.90 -2.48
C HIS A 45 -1.83 -7.91 -3.50
N ARG A 46 -0.95 -8.81 -3.96
CA ARG A 46 -1.30 -9.90 -4.88
C ARG A 46 -2.13 -10.97 -4.21
N TYR A 47 -1.82 -11.23 -2.95
CA TYR A 47 -2.39 -12.31 -2.17
C TYR A 47 -3.28 -11.75 -1.08
N ASP A 48 -4.44 -12.37 -0.89
CA ASP A 48 -5.22 -12.15 0.30
C ASP A 48 -4.52 -12.75 1.55
N ARG A 49 -5.14 -12.59 2.72
CA ARG A 49 -4.55 -13.05 3.99
C ARG A 49 -4.28 -14.56 4.04
N TYR A 50 -5.13 -15.38 3.42
CA TYR A 50 -4.99 -16.83 3.42
C TYR A 50 -3.99 -17.28 2.35
N GLU A 51 -4.10 -16.72 1.15
CA GLU A 51 -3.18 -16.98 0.03
C GLU A 51 -1.75 -16.59 0.41
N MET A 52 -1.54 -15.49 1.12
CA MET A 52 -0.20 -15.08 1.55
C MET A 52 0.44 -16.09 2.50
N LYS A 53 -0.36 -16.67 3.41
CA LYS A 53 0.14 -17.70 4.33
C LYS A 53 0.55 -18.95 3.56
N GLU A 54 -0.24 -19.33 2.56
CA GLU A 54 0.08 -20.47 1.72
C GLU A 54 1.34 -20.21 0.88
N ALA A 55 1.44 -19.03 0.26
CA ALA A 55 2.62 -18.63 -0.52
C ALA A 55 3.91 -18.61 0.31
N VAL A 56 3.84 -18.13 1.56
CA VAL A 56 4.99 -18.19 2.48
C VAL A 56 5.37 -19.63 2.82
N SER A 57 4.39 -20.50 3.09
CA SER A 57 4.63 -21.92 3.39
C SER A 57 5.27 -22.66 2.21
N GLN A 58 4.74 -22.44 1.00
CA GLN A 58 5.27 -23.03 -0.23
C GLN A 58 6.67 -22.49 -0.55
N GLY A 59 6.89 -21.18 -0.39
CA GLY A 59 8.21 -20.57 -0.58
C GLY A 59 9.24 -21.18 0.38
N GLN A 60 8.90 -21.32 1.66
CA GLN A 60 9.79 -21.96 2.63
C GLN A 60 10.15 -23.41 2.28
N ALA A 61 9.22 -24.18 1.70
CA ALA A 61 9.50 -25.54 1.24
C ALA A 61 10.45 -25.59 0.02
N ASN A 62 10.49 -24.51 -0.77
CA ASN A 62 11.29 -24.38 -1.99
C ASN A 62 12.56 -23.52 -1.81
N ASP A 63 12.91 -23.14 -0.58
CA ASP A 63 14.00 -22.20 -0.25
C ASP A 63 13.85 -20.81 -0.91
N GLU A 64 12.60 -20.37 -1.08
CA GLU A 64 12.20 -19.06 -1.59
C GLU A 64 11.62 -18.17 -0.48
N HIS A 65 11.93 -16.88 -0.52
CA HIS A 65 11.47 -15.91 0.48
C HIS A 65 10.32 -15.04 -0.05
N VAL A 66 9.08 -15.41 0.29
CA VAL A 66 7.88 -14.61 0.01
C VAL A 66 7.63 -13.62 1.15
N SER A 67 7.40 -12.35 0.82
CA SER A 67 7.12 -11.28 1.79
C SER A 67 6.28 -10.17 1.15
N HIS A 68 5.44 -9.49 1.94
CA HIS A 68 4.68 -8.31 1.49
C HIS A 68 5.59 -7.17 0.98
N PHE A 69 6.86 -7.15 1.37
CA PHE A 69 7.84 -6.19 0.85
C PHE A 69 8.40 -6.57 -0.53
N GLY A 70 8.24 -7.83 -0.94
CA GLY A 70 8.74 -8.32 -2.22
C GLY A 70 7.84 -7.91 -3.39
N PRO A 71 8.41 -7.63 -4.58
CA PRO A 71 7.63 -7.25 -5.75
C PRO A 71 6.68 -8.37 -6.21
N ALA A 72 7.05 -9.64 -5.98
CA ALA A 72 6.22 -10.79 -6.32
C ALA A 72 4.89 -10.81 -5.54
N ALA A 73 4.86 -10.28 -4.32
CA ALA A 73 3.64 -10.23 -3.50
C ALA A 73 2.74 -9.02 -3.80
N ASN A 74 3.04 -8.23 -4.83
CA ASN A 74 2.33 -7.00 -5.16
C ASN A 74 2.01 -6.90 -6.66
N HIS A 75 0.97 -6.14 -6.99
CA HIS A 75 0.61 -5.76 -8.35
C HIS A 75 1.29 -4.45 -8.75
N LEU A 76 2.54 -4.54 -9.23
CA LEU A 76 3.38 -3.37 -9.59
C LEU A 76 3.50 -3.13 -11.11
N ALA A 77 2.63 -3.73 -11.91
CA ALA A 77 2.72 -3.75 -13.38
C ALA A 77 2.13 -2.49 -14.03
#